data_AF-A0A962CI40-F1
#
_entry.id   AF-A0A962CI40-F1
#
_cell.length_a   1.000
_cell.length_b   1.000
_cell.length_c   1.000
_cell.angle_alpha   90.00
_cell.angle_beta   90.00
_cell.angle_gamma   90.00
#
_symmetry.space_group_name_H-M   'P 1'
#
loop_
_entity.id
_entity.type
_entity.pdbx_description
1 polymer ?
#
loop_
_entity_poly.entity_id
_entity_poly.type
_entity_poly.pdbx_seq_one_letter_code
_entity_poly.pdbx_strand_id
1 'polypeptide(L)'
;MRAAILIFLLASSGAIAHEEAGEKEKAFATAPVEQTEAGAVYGERLPSPMPAAVSIDTAAADLAEHAGKPAAFSGRITEVCQKQGCWVVLSGENDTFARVTMHDHAFGVPKDSKGPAVVYGTLTVKMLGDKELEHLKKDG
;
A
#
# COMPACT_ATOMS: atom_id res chain seq x y z
N MET A 1 -38.36 42.12 -50.36
CA MET A 1 -39.34 41.12 -49.84
C MET A 1 -38.71 39.74 -49.90
N ARG A 2 -38.82 39.00 -48.79
CA ARG A 2 -38.56 37.56 -48.58
C ARG A 2 -37.08 37.14 -48.50
N ALA A 3 -36.65 36.34 -47.54
CA ALA A 3 -37.05 36.05 -46.16
C ALA A 3 -35.85 35.27 -45.59
N ALA A 4 -35.34 35.66 -44.44
CA ALA A 4 -34.36 34.87 -43.70
C ALA A 4 -35.05 33.60 -43.18
N ILE A 5 -34.49 32.42 -43.46
CA ILE A 5 -34.91 31.16 -42.83
C ILE A 5 -33.73 30.71 -41.96
N LEU A 6 -33.80 31.13 -40.69
CA LEU A 6 -33.01 30.57 -39.60
C LEU A 6 -33.67 29.24 -39.21
N ILE A 7 -33.03 28.12 -39.58
CA ILE A 7 -33.41 26.79 -39.10
C ILE A 7 -32.87 26.65 -37.69
N PHE A 8 -33.76 26.78 -36.71
CA PHE A 8 -33.53 26.47 -35.31
C PHE A 8 -33.71 24.96 -35.15
N LEU A 9 -32.63 24.19 -35.08
CA LEU A 9 -32.66 22.78 -34.71
C LEU A 9 -32.73 22.68 -33.19
N LEU A 10 -33.92 22.34 -32.68
CA LEU A 10 -34.14 21.93 -31.30
C LEU A 10 -33.28 20.70 -30.98
N ALA A 11 -32.52 20.80 -29.90
CA ALA A 11 -31.75 19.71 -29.31
C ALA A 11 -32.64 18.51 -28.99
N SER A 12 -32.38 17.37 -29.65
CA SER A 12 -32.77 16.05 -29.16
C SER A 12 -31.67 15.52 -28.27
N SER A 13 -32.02 15.26 -27.01
CA SER A 13 -31.18 14.77 -25.93
C SER A 13 -30.37 13.51 -26.29
N GLY A 14 -29.05 13.58 -26.08
CA GLY A 14 -28.18 12.42 -25.92
C GLY A 14 -27.13 12.24 -27.02
N ALA A 15 -25.89 12.65 -26.74
CA ALA A 15 -24.71 12.08 -27.36
C ALA A 15 -24.22 10.94 -26.47
N ILE A 16 -24.10 9.72 -27.00
CA ILE A 16 -23.39 8.64 -26.32
C ILE A 16 -21.91 8.81 -26.71
N ALA A 17 -21.13 9.41 -25.81
CA ALA A 17 -19.71 9.13 -25.82
C ALA A 17 -19.55 7.66 -25.38
N HIS A 18 -18.95 6.83 -26.23
CA HIS A 18 -18.38 5.58 -25.75
C HIS A 18 -17.24 5.98 -24.80
N GLU A 19 -17.54 6.05 -23.50
CA GLU A 19 -16.52 5.98 -22.48
C GLU A 19 -15.91 4.59 -22.58
N GLU A 20 -14.72 4.53 -23.19
CA GLU A 20 -13.76 3.46 -23.00
C GLU A 20 -13.81 3.08 -21.52
N ALA A 21 -14.07 1.79 -21.26
CA ALA A 21 -14.12 1.25 -19.91
C ALA A 21 -12.74 1.44 -19.26
N GLY A 22 -12.52 2.61 -18.66
CA GLY A 22 -11.45 2.83 -17.70
C GLY A 22 -11.68 1.84 -16.58
N GLU A 23 -10.71 0.96 -16.37
CA GLU A 23 -10.63 0.13 -15.18
C GLU A 23 -10.92 1.01 -13.97
N LYS A 24 -12.02 0.71 -13.26
CA LYS A 24 -12.36 1.41 -12.03
C LYS A 24 -11.20 1.21 -11.07
N GLU A 25 -10.38 2.24 -10.91
CA GLU A 25 -9.34 2.32 -9.90
C GLU A 25 -10.01 2.05 -8.56
N LYS A 26 -9.75 0.87 -7.99
CA LYS A 26 -10.35 0.42 -6.73
C LYS A 26 -9.86 1.39 -5.66
N ALA A 27 -10.77 2.14 -5.04
CA ALA A 27 -10.41 3.10 -4.01
C ALA A 27 -9.59 2.41 -2.91
N PHE A 28 -8.39 2.91 -2.67
CA PHE A 28 -7.42 2.37 -1.72
C PHE A 28 -7.92 2.63 -0.30
N ALA A 29 -8.35 1.60 0.42
CA ALA A 29 -8.89 1.75 1.77
C ALA A 29 -7.76 2.03 2.77
N THR A 30 -7.75 3.23 3.35
CA THR A 30 -6.81 3.64 4.41
C THR A 30 -7.45 3.69 5.80
N ALA A 31 -8.72 3.29 5.90
CA ALA A 31 -9.39 3.16 7.18
C ALA A 31 -8.86 1.94 7.93
N PRO A 32 -8.59 2.04 9.24
CA PRO A 32 -8.18 0.89 10.02
C PRO A 32 -9.32 -0.12 10.13
N VAL A 33 -8.99 -1.40 10.10
CA VAL A 33 -9.96 -2.50 10.26
C VAL A 33 -10.26 -2.79 11.73
N GLU A 34 -9.39 -2.34 12.63
CA GLU A 34 -9.54 -2.49 14.06
C GLU A 34 -8.75 -1.40 14.79
N GLN A 35 -9.27 -0.96 15.94
CA GLN A 35 -8.57 -0.08 16.87
C GLN A 35 -8.28 -0.85 18.14
N THR A 36 -7.01 -0.92 18.52
CA THR A 36 -6.54 -1.63 19.72
C THR A 36 -5.84 -0.68 20.67
N GLU A 37 -5.56 -1.13 21.89
CA GLU A 37 -4.74 -0.35 22.83
C GLU A 37 -3.30 -0.14 22.32
N ALA A 38 -2.81 -1.04 21.47
CA ALA A 38 -1.49 -0.94 20.85
C ALA A 38 -1.47 -0.05 19.60
N GLY A 39 -2.63 0.37 19.10
CA GLY A 39 -2.77 1.21 17.91
C GLY A 39 -3.77 0.67 16.89
N ALA A 40 -3.77 1.32 15.73
CA ALA A 40 -4.64 1.03 14.61
C ALA A 40 -4.11 -0.16 13.77
N VAL A 41 -4.99 -1.09 13.43
CA VAL A 41 -4.69 -2.23 12.55
C VAL A 41 -5.14 -1.92 11.13
N TYR A 42 -4.26 -2.12 10.16
CA TYR A 42 -4.51 -1.90 8.74
C TYR A 42 -4.38 -3.21 7.96
N GLY A 43 -5.24 -3.37 6.94
CA GLY A 43 -5.25 -4.57 6.11
C GLY A 43 -6.09 -5.69 6.71
N GLU A 44 -5.52 -6.89 6.79
CA GLU A 44 -6.21 -8.00 7.43
C GLU A 44 -6.11 -7.93 8.96
N ARG A 45 -7.10 -8.51 9.63
CA ARG A 45 -7.05 -8.64 11.10
C ARG A 45 -5.85 -9.52 11.48
N LEU A 46 -5.08 -9.06 12.45
CA LEU A 46 -3.95 -9.79 13.00
C LEU A 46 -4.44 -11.08 13.71
N PRO A 47 -3.65 -12.17 13.69
CA PRO A 47 -4.00 -13.38 14.42
C PRO A 47 -4.14 -13.11 15.92
N SER A 48 -5.07 -13.82 16.56
CA SER A 48 -5.30 -13.77 18.01
C SER A 48 -5.22 -15.20 18.57
N PRO A 49 -4.24 -15.50 19.45
CA PRO A 49 -3.23 -14.58 19.98
C PRO A 49 -2.18 -14.18 18.93
N MET A 50 -1.63 -12.97 19.07
CA MET A 50 -0.51 -12.51 18.25
C MET A 50 0.76 -13.29 18.64
N PRO A 51 1.49 -13.89 17.69
CA PRO A 51 2.80 -14.47 17.97
C PRO A 51 3.80 -13.44 18.51
N ALA A 52 4.82 -13.90 19.23
CA ALA A 52 5.92 -13.03 19.64
C ALA A 52 6.60 -12.42 18.40
N ALA A 53 6.75 -11.10 18.38
CA ALA A 53 7.36 -10.39 17.27
C ALA A 53 8.89 -10.50 17.31
N VAL A 54 9.49 -10.86 16.18
CA VAL A 54 10.94 -10.88 15.97
C VAL A 54 11.38 -9.52 15.43
N SER A 55 12.41 -8.88 15.99
CA SER A 55 12.91 -7.61 15.43
C SER A 55 13.46 -7.83 14.03
N ILE A 56 13.32 -6.83 13.15
CA ILE A 56 13.88 -6.95 11.80
C ILE A 56 15.41 -7.12 11.81
N ASP A 57 16.12 -6.61 12.83
CA ASP A 57 17.55 -6.87 13.02
C ASP A 57 17.83 -8.35 13.27
N THR A 58 17.05 -8.98 14.14
CA THR A 58 17.18 -10.43 14.44
C THR A 58 16.84 -11.26 13.20
N ALA A 59 15.76 -10.89 12.52
CA ALA A 59 15.32 -11.60 11.31
C ALA A 59 16.33 -11.48 10.17
N ALA A 60 17.01 -10.34 10.03
CA ALA A 60 18.04 -10.12 9.02
C ALA A 60 19.35 -10.86 9.36
N ALA A 61 19.67 -11.03 10.65
CA ALA A 61 20.85 -11.78 11.09
C ALA A 61 20.74 -13.29 10.82
N ASP A 62 19.52 -13.84 10.81
CA ASP A 62 19.26 -15.26 10.49
C ASP A 62 18.05 -15.42 9.55
N LEU A 63 18.24 -15.05 8.30
CA LEU A 63 17.21 -15.17 7.26
C LEU A 63 16.80 -16.63 7.01
N ALA A 64 17.68 -17.60 7.27
CA ALA A 64 17.36 -19.02 7.06
C ALA A 64 16.30 -19.50 8.07
N GLU A 65 16.38 -19.05 9.31
CA GLU A 65 15.38 -19.35 10.34
C GLU A 65 14.08 -18.55 10.15
N HIS A 66 14.17 -17.30 9.68
CA HIS A 66 13.04 -16.37 9.73
C HIS A 66 12.30 -16.13 8.40
N ALA A 67 12.89 -16.47 7.25
CA ALA A 67 12.24 -16.27 5.95
C ALA A 67 11.33 -17.45 5.55
N GLY A 68 10.39 -17.19 4.63
CA GLY A 68 9.59 -18.22 3.97
C GLY A 68 8.42 -18.79 4.79
N LYS A 69 8.22 -18.32 6.03
CA LYS A 69 7.05 -18.66 6.87
C LYS A 69 6.35 -17.42 7.42
N PRO A 70 5.03 -17.47 7.66
CA PRO A 70 4.31 -16.39 8.34
C PRO A 70 4.80 -16.20 9.78
N ALA A 71 5.17 -14.98 10.13
CA ALA A 71 5.59 -14.59 11.48
C ALA A 71 5.26 -13.11 11.76
N ALA A 72 5.35 -12.73 13.03
CA ALA A 72 5.27 -11.34 13.44
C ALA A 72 6.68 -10.73 13.45
N PHE A 73 6.82 -9.54 12.86
CA PHE A 73 8.07 -8.78 12.81
C PHE A 73 7.88 -7.39 13.39
N SER A 74 8.85 -6.90 14.14
CA SER A 74 8.82 -5.59 14.77
C SER A 74 9.92 -4.67 14.25
N GLY A 75 9.60 -3.39 14.16
CA GLY A 75 10.52 -2.33 13.76
C GLY A 75 9.88 -0.96 13.92
N ARG A 76 10.51 0.05 13.32
CA ARG A 76 10.02 1.43 13.40
C ARG A 76 9.71 1.95 11.99
N ILE A 77 8.50 2.44 11.76
CA ILE A 77 8.12 3.07 10.49
C ILE A 77 8.93 4.38 10.33
N THR A 78 9.75 4.43 9.29
CA THR A 78 10.52 5.62 8.89
C THR A 78 9.99 6.25 7.61
N GLU A 79 9.43 5.44 6.72
CA GLU A 79 8.89 5.90 5.44
C GLU A 79 7.59 5.19 5.09
N VAL A 80 6.73 5.91 4.39
CA VAL A 80 5.46 5.44 3.85
C VAL A 80 5.39 5.91 2.40
N CYS A 81 4.84 5.08 1.51
CA CYS A 81 4.60 5.47 0.12
C CYS A 81 3.78 6.77 0.04
N GLN A 82 4.36 7.84 -0.54
CA GLN A 82 3.68 9.12 -0.62
C GLN A 82 2.65 9.19 -1.75
N LYS A 83 2.66 8.24 -2.69
CA LYS A 83 1.62 8.12 -3.70
C LYS A 83 0.27 7.76 -3.07
N GLN A 84 0.22 6.65 -2.33
CA GLN A 84 -1.04 6.09 -1.83
C GLN A 84 -0.94 5.31 -0.51
N GLY A 85 0.23 5.26 0.14
CA GLY A 85 0.41 4.53 1.39
C GLY A 85 0.46 3.00 1.23
N CYS A 86 0.79 2.50 0.03
CA CYS A 86 0.76 1.08 -0.30
C CYS A 86 1.95 0.24 0.20
N TRP A 87 2.96 0.90 0.77
CA TRP A 87 4.08 0.24 1.41
C TRP A 87 4.62 1.12 2.52
N VAL A 88 5.31 0.50 3.47
CA VAL A 88 6.06 1.18 4.53
C VAL A 88 7.47 0.60 4.60
N VAL A 89 8.42 1.39 5.10
CA VAL A 89 9.76 0.92 5.48
C VAL A 89 9.83 0.86 6.99
N LEU A 90 10.23 -0.31 7.49
CA LEU A 90 10.62 -0.51 8.88
C LEU A 90 12.14 -0.37 8.99
N SER A 91 12.61 0.40 9.96
CA SER A 91 14.00 0.44 10.39
C SER A 91 14.20 -0.35 11.69
N GLY A 92 15.36 -1.00 11.80
CA GLY A 92 15.88 -1.62 13.00
C GLY A 92 16.85 -0.69 13.72
N GLU A 93 17.61 -1.23 14.66
CA GLU A 93 18.64 -0.51 15.41
C GLU A 93 20.02 -0.54 14.71
N ASN A 94 20.29 -1.55 13.86
CA ASN A 94 21.60 -1.78 13.25
C ASN A 94 21.64 -1.40 11.76
N ASP A 95 21.02 -0.27 11.38
CA ASP A 95 20.84 0.13 9.97
C ASP A 95 20.16 -0.94 9.10
N THR A 96 19.36 -1.80 9.74
CA THR A 96 18.53 -2.79 9.06
C THR A 96 17.26 -2.13 8.54
N PHE A 97 16.92 -2.38 7.28
CA PHE A 97 15.67 -1.88 6.68
C PHE A 97 14.87 -3.02 6.06
N ALA A 98 13.56 -3.01 6.28
CA ALA A 98 12.63 -3.95 5.67
C ALA A 98 11.47 -3.18 5.03
N ARG A 99 11.23 -3.41 3.73
CA ARG A 99 10.07 -2.86 3.04
C ARG A 99 8.89 -3.81 3.19
N VAL A 100 7.81 -3.32 3.78
CA VAL A 100 6.55 -4.03 3.92
C VAL A 100 5.64 -3.58 2.80
N THR A 101 5.24 -4.52 1.94
CA THR A 101 4.31 -4.26 0.84
C THR A 101 2.95 -4.83 1.19
N MET A 102 1.90 -4.06 0.93
CA MET A 102 0.53 -4.47 1.19
C MET A 102 0.05 -5.31 0.01
N HIS A 103 -0.36 -6.56 0.27
CA HIS A 103 -0.70 -7.52 -0.77
C HIS A 103 -1.74 -6.93 -1.74
N ASP A 104 -1.47 -7.02 -3.04
CA ASP A 104 -2.33 -6.54 -4.13
C ASP A 104 -2.87 -5.11 -3.98
N HIS A 105 -2.13 -4.21 -3.32
CA HIS A 105 -2.62 -2.84 -3.14
C HIS A 105 -4.01 -2.82 -2.45
N ALA A 106 -4.28 -3.80 -1.59
CA ALA A 106 -5.62 -4.01 -1.03
C ALA A 106 -5.99 -2.96 0.04
N PHE A 107 -5.01 -2.34 0.67
CA PHE A 107 -5.18 -1.36 1.74
C PHE A 107 -3.97 -0.44 1.83
N GLY A 108 -4.13 0.67 2.53
CA GLY A 108 -3.06 1.62 2.81
C GLY A 108 -2.90 1.97 4.28
N VAL A 109 -1.70 2.41 4.62
CA VAL A 109 -1.40 3.03 5.91
C VAL A 109 -1.34 4.56 5.71
N PRO A 110 -1.79 5.39 6.67
CA PRO A 110 -1.70 6.84 6.57
C PRO A 110 -0.28 7.31 6.27
N LYS A 111 -0.14 8.26 5.34
CA LYS A 111 1.15 8.74 4.81
C LYS A 111 2.06 9.40 5.86
N ASP A 112 1.47 9.84 6.96
CA ASP A 112 2.12 10.44 8.11
C ASP A 112 2.43 9.44 9.23
N SER A 113 2.17 8.15 9.02
CA SER A 113 2.47 7.09 10.00
C SER A 113 3.97 6.99 10.26
N LYS A 114 4.32 6.96 11.55
CA LYS A 114 5.71 6.90 12.04
C LYS A 114 5.74 6.18 13.39
N GLY A 115 6.91 5.65 13.75
CA GLY A 115 7.14 5.08 15.08
C GLY A 115 7.03 3.56 15.12
N PRO A 116 6.95 2.95 16.31
CA PRO A 116 6.97 1.49 16.47
C PRO A 116 5.81 0.83 15.73
N ALA A 117 6.08 -0.29 15.08
CA ALA A 117 5.07 -1.09 14.39
C ALA A 117 5.39 -2.58 14.49
N VAL A 118 4.33 -3.39 14.44
CA VAL A 118 4.40 -4.85 14.30
C VAL A 118 3.64 -5.21 13.04
N VAL A 119 4.25 -6.04 12.20
CA VAL A 119 3.65 -6.56 10.97
C VAL A 119 3.58 -8.06 11.03
N TYR A 120 2.49 -8.64 10.57
CA TYR A 120 2.35 -10.08 10.42
C TYR A 120 2.39 -10.43 8.93
N GLY A 121 3.31 -11.31 8.54
CA GLY A 121 3.50 -11.65 7.14
C GLY A 121 4.65 -12.62 6.92
N THR A 122 5.01 -12.83 5.66
CA THR A 122 6.14 -13.70 5.28
C THR A 122 7.33 -12.86 4.86
N LEU A 123 8.46 -13.02 5.56
CA LEU A 123 9.71 -12.41 5.16
C LEU A 123 10.27 -13.12 3.94
N THR A 124 10.67 -12.34 2.93
CA THR A 124 11.29 -12.85 1.71
C THR A 124 12.50 -12.00 1.34
N VAL A 125 13.50 -12.65 0.74
CA VAL A 125 14.66 -11.98 0.17
C VAL A 125 14.42 -11.86 -1.33
N LYS A 126 14.37 -10.63 -1.83
CA LYS A 126 14.23 -10.36 -3.26
C LYS A 126 15.50 -9.72 -3.79
N MET A 127 16.12 -10.35 -4.78
CA MET A 127 17.10 -9.67 -5.62
C MET A 127 16.35 -8.75 -6.57
N LEU A 128 16.63 -7.45 -6.49
CA LEU A 128 16.01 -6.45 -7.35
C LEU A 128 16.89 -6.21 -8.57
N GLY A 129 16.31 -6.25 -9.78
CA GLY A 129 16.97 -5.76 -10.98
C GLY A 129 16.90 -4.24 -11.11
N ASP A 130 17.72 -3.65 -11.97
CA ASP A 130 17.87 -2.19 -12.11
C ASP A 130 16.54 -1.45 -12.30
N LYS A 131 15.67 -1.96 -13.18
CA LYS A 131 14.35 -1.35 -13.46
C LYS A 131 13.44 -1.33 -12.23
N GLU A 132 13.48 -2.38 -11.43
CA GLU A 132 12.66 -2.46 -10.23
C GLU A 132 13.21 -1.53 -9.15
N LEU A 133 14.54 -1.46 -9.00
CA LEU A 133 15.18 -0.48 -8.12
C LEU A 133 14.83 0.97 -8.50
N GLU A 134 14.84 1.30 -9.79
CA GLU A 134 14.41 2.63 -10.28
C GLU A 134 12.94 2.91 -9.99
N HIS A 135 12.06 1.91 -10.10
CA HIS A 135 10.65 2.07 -9.76
C HIS A 135 10.47 2.33 -8.26
N LEU A 136 11.10 1.51 -7.42
CA LEU A 136 11.02 1.64 -5.97
C LEU A 136 11.54 2.98 -5.45
N LYS A 137 12.55 3.57 -6.12
CA LYS A 137 13.08 4.92 -5.83
C LYS A 137 12.15 6.05 -6.21
N LYS A 138 11.22 5.83 -7.15
CA LYS A 138 10.24 6.85 -7.59
C LYS A 138 8.98 6.86 -6.72
N ASP A 139 8.74 5.78 -5.98
CA ASP A 139 7.55 5.63 -5.14
C ASP A 139 7.68 6.30 -3.75
N GLY A 140 8.92 6.65 -3.36
CA GLY A 140 9.29 7.29 -2.09
C GLY A 140 9.79 8.70 -2.32
#